data_AF-A0A5M5ZM64-F1
#
_entry.id   AF-A0A5M5ZM64-F1
#
_cell.length_a   1.000
_cell.length_b   1.000
_cell.length_c   1.000
_cell.angle_alpha   90.00
_cell.angle_beta   90.00
_cell.angle_gamma   90.00
#
_symmetry.space_group_name_H-M   'P 1'
#
loop_
_entity.id
_entity.type
_entity.pdbx_description
1 polymer ?
#
loop_
_entity_poly.entity_id
_entity_poly.type
_entity_poly.pdbx_seq_one_letter_code
_entity_poly.pdbx_strand_id
1 'polypeptide(L)' 'MNGIVAKSMMWNLWHGCHKLSAGCKHCYVYRGDARREVDSSVVVRTKNFDLPLRKKRNGEFKIPPGTFVYTCFTSDFF' A
#
# COMPACT_ATOMS: atom_id res chain seq x y z
N MET A 1 -2.49 -14.98 -0.80
CA MET A 1 -2.19 -13.99 -1.86
C MET A 1 -3.53 -13.49 -2.37
N ASN A 2 -3.92 -12.27 -2.00
CA ASN A 2 -5.18 -11.68 -2.45
C ASN A 2 -5.00 -11.07 -3.84
N GLY A 3 -4.69 -11.92 -4.82
CA GLY A 3 -4.51 -11.53 -6.21
C GLY A 3 -5.76 -11.86 -6.99
N ILE A 4 -6.51 -10.83 -7.40
CA ILE A 4 -7.60 -10.99 -8.39
C ILE A 4 -7.03 -11.46 -9.72
N VAL A 5 -5.77 -11.11 -10.01
CA VAL A 5 -5.00 -11.53 -11.19
C VAL A 5 -3.91 -12.52 -10.76
N ALA A 6 -3.68 -13.55 -11.59
CA ALA A 6 -2.56 -14.48 -11.41
C ALA A 6 -1.22 -13.71 -11.40
N LYS A 7 -0.31 -14.09 -10.49
CA LYS A 7 1.00 -13.43 -10.31
C LYS A 7 0.87 -11.92 -10.02
N SER A 8 0.09 -11.59 -8.99
CA SER A 8 -0.05 -10.21 -8.50
C SER A 8 0.30 -10.06 -7.03
N MET A 9 0.72 -8.84 -6.65
CA MET A 9 1.11 -8.48 -5.30
C MET A 9 0.62 -7.08 -4.94
N MET A 10 0.30 -6.86 -3.66
CA MET A 10 0.02 -5.53 -3.12
C MET A 10 1.30 -4.91 -2.57
N TRP A 11 1.56 -3.66 -2.93
CA TRP A 11 2.69 -2.87 -2.49
C TRP A 11 2.25 -1.43 -2.18
N ASN A 12 2.08 -1.12 -0.91
CA ASN A 12 1.79 0.25 -0.46
C ASN A 12 3.09 0.97 -0.11
N LEU A 13 3.43 2.00 -0.87
CA LEU A 13 4.61 2.84 -0.63
C LEU A 13 4.41 3.72 0.60
N TRP A 14 3.20 4.26 0.72
CA TRP A 14 2.79 5.19 1.76
C TRP A 14 1.56 4.66 2.49
N HIS A 15 1.35 5.20 3.68
CA HIS A 15 0.13 5.01 4.45
C HIS A 15 -0.35 6.38 4.92
N GLY A 16 -1.65 6.62 4.82
CA GLY A 16 -2.28 7.92 5.02
C GLY A 16 -2.48 8.69 3.72
N CYS A 17 -3.42 9.63 3.74
CA CYS A 17 -3.74 10.54 2.65
C CYS A 17 -4.52 11.76 3.15
N HIS A 18 -4.60 12.83 2.36
CA HIS A 18 -5.51 13.94 2.62
C HIS A 18 -6.81 13.73 1.82
N LYS A 19 -7.96 13.86 2.48
CA LYS A 19 -9.26 13.70 1.81
C LYS A 19 -9.42 14.78 0.73
N LEU A 20 -9.54 14.38 -0.53
CA LEU A 20 -9.56 15.28 -1.68
C LEU A 20 -10.95 15.47 -2.30
N SER A 21 -11.82 14.45 -2.24
CA SER A 21 -13.10 14.47 -2.95
C SER A 21 -14.24 13.89 -2.12
N ALA A 22 -15.48 14.03 -2.62
CA ALA A 22 -16.65 13.41 -2.02
C ALA A 22 -16.52 11.89 -1.84
N GLY A 23 -15.69 11.24 -2.67
CA GLY A 23 -15.39 9.80 -2.54
C GLY A 23 -14.70 9.42 -1.23
N CYS A 24 -14.03 10.36 -0.57
CA CYS A 24 -13.34 10.11 0.70
C CYS A 24 -14.29 9.99 1.90
N LYS A 25 -15.58 10.33 1.75
CA LYS A 25 -16.57 10.38 2.84
C LYS A 25 -16.64 9.07 3.63
N HIS A 26 -16.52 7.93 2.96
CA HIS A 26 -16.61 6.59 3.55
C HIS A 26 -15.33 5.77 3.36
N CYS A 27 -14.16 6.44 3.30
CA CYS A 27 -12.87 5.79 3.10
C CYS A 27 -12.59 4.75 4.19
N TYR A 28 -12.34 3.51 3.77
CA TYR A 28 -12.11 2.38 4.68
C TYR A 28 -10.79 2.51 5.46
N VAL A 29 -9.79 3.21 4.92
CA VAL A 29 -8.49 3.46 5.54
C VAL A 29 -8.69 4.28 6.81
N TYR A 30 -9.29 5.47 6.69
CA TYR A 30 -9.65 6.33 7.82
C TYR A 30 -10.48 5.61 8.89
N ARG A 31 -11.46 4.79 8.47
CA ARG A 31 -12.26 3.99 9.40
C ARG A 31 -11.42 2.94 10.13
N GLY A 32 -10.51 2.28 9.42
CA GLY A 32 -9.65 1.23 9.96
C GLY A 32 -8.60 1.77 10.92
N ASP A 33 -8.02 2.91 10.59
CA ASP A 33 -6.97 3.56 11.38
C ASP A 33 -7.54 4.22 12.64
N ALA A 34 -8.72 4.84 12.56
CA ALA A 34 -9.42 5.37 13.74
C ALA A 34 -9.66 4.30 14.81
N ARG A 35 -9.96 3.04 14.42
CA ARG A 35 -10.12 1.92 15.35
C ARG A 35 -8.81 1.48 16.03
N ARG A 36 -7.67 1.91 15.49
CA ARG A 36 -6.32 1.61 15.98
C ARG A 36 -5.61 2.84 16.53
N GLU A 37 -6.35 3.95 16.69
CA GLU A 37 -5.81 5.23 17.17
C GLU A 37 -4.67 5.76 16.28
N VAL A 38 -4.76 5.52 14.96
CA VAL A 38 -3.81 6.02 13.97
C VAL A 38 -4.44 7.19 13.20
N ASP A 39 -3.70 8.29 13.07
CA ASP A 39 -4.12 9.44 12.27
C ASP A 39 -3.76 9.25 10.79
N SER A 40 -4.75 8.91 9.97
CA SER A 40 -4.57 8.73 8.52
C SER A 40 -4.26 10.03 7.75
N SER A 41 -4.42 11.19 8.36
CA SER A 41 -4.06 12.46 7.72
C SER A 41 -2.55 12.70 7.70
N VAL A 42 -1.80 12.00 8.55
CA VAL A 42 -0.34 12.02 8.55
C VAL A 42 0.18 10.98 7.57
N VAL A 43 0.73 11.45 6.45
CA VAL A 43 1.32 10.58 5.43
C VAL A 43 2.67 10.07 5.90
N VAL A 44 2.81 8.75 6.01
CA VAL A 44 4.05 8.09 6.45
C VAL A 44 4.56 7.08 5.42
N ARG A 45 5.88 7.01 5.29
CA ARG A 45 6.54 6.01 4.45
C ARG A 45 6.39 4.63 5.08
N THR A 46 5.94 3.63 4.32
CA THR A 46 5.84 2.27 4.86
C THR A 46 7.22 1.60 4.96
N LYS A 47 7.32 0.58 5.81
CA LYS A 47 8.50 -0.29 5.87
C LYS A 47 8.75 -1.07 4.58
N ASN A 48 7.82 -1.05 3.62
CA ASN A 48 7.91 -1.76 2.34
C ASN A 48 8.14 -0.80 1.18
N PHE A 49 8.51 0.46 1.43
CA PHE A 49 8.75 1.44 0.38
C PHE A 49 9.72 0.95 -0.71
N ASP A 50 10.80 0.27 -0.34
CA ASP A 50 11.82 -0.27 -1.25
C ASP A 50 11.57 -1.74 -1.64
N LEU A 51 10.37 -2.29 -1.41
CA LEU A 51 10.06 -3.72 -1.62
C LEU A 51 10.42 -4.24 -3.03
N PRO A 52 10.23 -3.51 -4.14
CA PRO A 52 10.63 -3.98 -5.47
C PRO A 52 12.14 -4.19 -5.62
N LEU A 53 12.95 -3.48 -4.84
CA LEU A 53 14.42 -3.57 -4.87
C LEU A 53 14.95 -4.66 -3.94
N ARG A 54 14.16 -5.07 -2.94
CA ARG A 54 14.58 -6.06 -1.95
C ARG A 54 14.73 -7.43 -2.56
N LYS A 55 15.77 -8.14 -2.11
CA LYS A 55 16.01 -9.54 -2.46
C LYS A 55 15.76 -10.47 -1.27
N LYS A 56 15.44 -11.71 -1.57
CA LYS A 56 15.45 -12.83 -0.63
C LYS A 56 16.91 -13.29 -0.40
N ARG A 57 17.11 -14.19 0.56
CA ARG A 57 18.45 -14.76 0.84
C ARG A 57 19.03 -15.55 -0.34
N ASN A 58 18.18 -16.12 -1.19
CA ASN A 58 18.59 -16.83 -2.41
C ASN A 58 18.89 -15.90 -3.60
N GLY A 59 18.92 -14.58 -3.39
CA GLY A 59 19.24 -13.60 -4.43
C GLY A 59 18.08 -13.20 -5.34
N GLU A 60 16.94 -13.89 -5.29
CA GLU A 60 15.74 -13.51 -6.04
C GLU A 60 15.10 -12.22 -5.51
N PHE A 61 14.51 -11.41 -6.38
CA PHE A 61 13.70 -10.27 -5.93
C PHE A 61 12.49 -10.74 -5.12
N LYS A 62 12.13 -9.96 -4.09
CA LYS A 62 10.92 -10.20 -3.29
C LYS A 62 9.65 -10.02 -4.12
N ILE A 63 9.69 -9.14 -5.13
CA ILE A 63 8.68 -9.04 -6.19
C ILE A 63 9.30 -9.64 -7.46
N PRO A 64 8.86 -10.83 -7.91
CA PRO A 64 9.42 -11.44 -9.10
C PRO A 64 9.18 -10.61 -10.38
N PRO A 65 10.05 -10.68 -11.40
CA PRO A 65 9.82 -10.03 -12.68
C PRO A 65 8.50 -10.45 -13.33
N GLY A 66 7.79 -9.50 -13.96
CA GLY A 66 6.48 -9.74 -14.58
C GLY A 66 5.35 -9.97 -13.58
N THR A 67 5.50 -9.51 -12.33
CA THR A 67 4.42 -9.50 -11.33
C THR A 67 3.59 -8.22 -11.49
N PHE A 68 2.27 -8.35 -11.52
CA PHE A 68 1.38 -7.20 -11.50
C PHE A 68 1.32 -6.61 -10.08
N VAL A 69 1.51 -5.30 -9.96
CA VAL A 69 1.59 -4.66 -8.64
C VAL A 69 0.44 -3.69 -8.43
N TYR A 70 -0.36 -3.97 -7.41
CA TYR A 70 -1.36 -3.07 -6.89
C TYR A 70 -0.72 -2.11 -5.88
N THR A 71 -0.89 -0.81 -6.07
CA THR A 71 -0.33 0.22 -5.19
C THR A 71 -1.43 1.11 -4.61
N CYS A 72 -1.09 1.90 -3.59
CA CYS A 72 -1.94 2.95 -3.02
C CYS A 72 -3.32 2.44 -2.55
N PHE A 73 -3.36 1.28 -1.89
CA PHE A 73 -4.57 0.84 -1.21
C PHE A 73 -4.76 1.56 0.13
N THR A 74 -3.66 1.92 0.79
CA THR A 74 -3.67 2.60 2.10
C THR A 74 -3.21 4.06 2.04
N SER A 75 -3.11 4.62 0.84
CA SER A 75 -2.72 6.00 0.58
C SER A 75 -3.31 6.42 -0.76
N ASP A 76 -3.22 7.71 -1.09
CA ASP A 76 -3.47 8.18 -2.46
C ASP A 76 -2.12 8.51 -3.14
N PHE A 77 -2.14 8.82 -4.43
CA PHE A 77 -1.01 9.48 -5.10
C PHE A 77 -1.03 10.97 -4.74
N PHE A 78 0.13 11.53 -4.41
CA PHE A 78 0.32 12.94 -4.06
C PHE A 78 0.81 13.74 -5.26
#